data_AF-A0AAV2IPD4-F1
#
_entry.id   AF-A0AAV2IPD4-F1
#
_cell.length_a   1.000
_cell.length_b   1.000
_cell.length_c   1.000
_cell.angle_alpha   90.00
_cell.angle_beta   90.00
_cell.angle_gamma   90.00
#
_symmetry.space_group_name_H-M   'P 1'
#
loop_
_entity.id
_entity.type
_entity.pdbx_description
1 polymer ?
#
loop_
_entity_poly.entity_id
_entity_poly.type
_entity_poly.pdbx_seq_one_letter_code
_entity_poly.pdbx_strand_id
1 'polypeptide(L)'
;FECVVTYKSPHILPYRENFNRLLDDKTFKSEITLFRVDEESSEVKEIDREGFLPVLMRILYGKMHGKAGNETAGKGRSNIRR
;
A
#
# COMPACT_ATOMS: atom_id res chain seq x y z
N PHE A 1 9.03 2.87 6.81
CA PHE A 1 7.67 2.91 7.42
C PHE A 1 7.72 3.26 8.90
N GLU A 2 8.73 2.81 9.63
CA GLU A 2 8.91 3.16 11.06
C GLU A 2 8.75 4.66 11.35
N CYS A 3 9.33 5.53 10.53
CA CYS A 3 9.21 6.99 10.71
C CYS A 3 7.76 7.51 10.61
N VAL A 4 6.88 6.86 9.84
CA VAL A 4 5.46 7.23 9.71
C VAL A 4 4.69 6.80 10.97
N VAL A 5 5.00 5.63 11.51
CA VAL A 5 4.39 5.11 12.75
C VAL A 5 4.81 5.95 13.97
N THR A 6 6.01 6.54 13.97
CA THR A 6 6.50 7.42 15.05
C THR A 6 5.62 8.65 15.28
N TYR A 7 4.89 9.12 14.27
CA TYR A 7 3.94 10.23 14.41
C TYR A 7 2.70 9.88 15.26
N LYS A 8 2.53 8.60 15.65
CA LYS A 8 1.45 8.11 16.51
C LYS A 8 0.05 8.52 16.04
N SER A 9 -0.17 8.58 14.73
CA SER A 9 -1.49 8.92 14.18
C SER A 9 -2.52 7.84 14.56
N PRO A 10 -3.66 8.22 15.15
CA PRO A 10 -4.67 7.26 15.62
C PRO A 10 -5.25 6.40 14.48
N HIS A 11 -5.26 6.94 13.26
CA HIS A 11 -5.76 6.28 12.05
C HIS A 11 -4.76 5.29 11.44
N ILE A 12 -3.50 5.27 11.89
CA ILE A 12 -2.42 4.43 11.31
C ILE A 12 -1.96 3.36 12.30
N LEU A 13 -1.98 3.67 13.61
CA LEU A 13 -1.57 2.74 14.66
C LEU A 13 -2.24 1.35 14.59
N PRO A 14 -3.58 1.23 14.46
CA PRO A 14 -4.24 -0.07 14.46
C PRO A 14 -3.87 -0.92 13.24
N TYR A 15 -3.47 -0.29 12.13
CA TYR A 15 -3.15 -0.95 10.87
C TYR A 15 -1.65 -1.20 10.66
N ARG A 16 -0.82 -0.95 11.68
CA ARG A 16 0.64 -1.08 11.61
C ARG A 16 1.08 -2.44 11.07
N GLU A 17 0.46 -3.51 11.53
CA GLU A 17 0.82 -4.87 11.13
C GLU A 17 0.46 -5.14 9.67
N ASN A 18 -0.74 -4.72 9.23
CA ASN A 18 -1.16 -4.80 7.83
C ASN A 18 -0.21 -4.01 6.92
N PHE A 19 0.23 -2.82 7.33
CA PHE A 19 1.23 -2.05 6.57
C PHE A 19 2.59 -2.74 6.51
N ASN A 20 3.04 -3.39 7.59
CA ASN A 20 4.28 -4.17 7.55
C ASN A 20 4.18 -5.35 6.59
N ARG A 21 3.05 -6.07 6.60
CA ARG A 21 2.79 -7.16 5.64
C ARG A 21 2.62 -6.65 4.21
N LEU A 22 2.09 -5.46 4.01
CA LEU A 22 2.04 -4.80 2.70
C LEU A 22 3.44 -4.40 2.22
N LEU A 23 4.35 -4.04 3.12
CA LEU A 23 5.72 -3.67 2.75
C LEU A 23 6.59 -4.88 2.39
N ASP A 24 6.27 -6.07 2.89
CA ASP A 24 6.91 -7.32 2.47
C ASP A 24 6.41 -7.74 1.08
N ASP A 25 7.36 -7.97 0.18
CA ASP A 25 7.10 -8.32 -1.21
C ASP A 25 6.45 -9.69 -1.40
N LYS A 26 6.64 -10.60 -0.43
CA LYS A 26 6.05 -11.95 -0.45
C LYS A 26 4.55 -11.92 -0.17
N THR A 27 4.13 -11.03 0.73
CA THR A 27 2.73 -10.91 1.19
C THR A 27 1.98 -9.75 0.52
N PHE A 28 2.68 -8.87 -0.20
CA PHE A 28 2.12 -7.69 -0.88
C PHE A 28 0.83 -7.97 -1.67
N LYS A 29 0.84 -8.96 -2.58
CA LYS A 29 -0.33 -9.25 -3.42
C LYS A 29 -1.54 -9.68 -2.58
N SER A 30 -1.31 -10.57 -1.61
CA SER A 30 -2.36 -11.10 -0.74
C SER A 30 -2.95 -10.02 0.15
N GLU A 31 -2.11 -9.13 0.71
CA GLU A 31 -2.57 -8.03 1.55
C GLU A 31 -3.34 -6.97 0.77
N ILE A 32 -2.92 -6.64 -0.46
CA ILE A 32 -3.70 -5.73 -1.32
C ILE A 32 -5.10 -6.26 -1.56
N THR A 33 -5.24 -7.57 -1.81
CA THR A 33 -6.56 -8.18 -1.99
C THR A 33 -7.37 -8.26 -0.69
N LEU A 34 -6.70 -8.21 0.46
CA LEU A 34 -7.33 -8.24 1.79
C LEU A 34 -7.85 -6.86 2.22
N PHE A 35 -7.23 -5.78 1.74
CA PHE A 35 -7.71 -4.41 1.95
C PHE A 35 -9.03 -4.16 1.20
N ARG A 36 -10.13 -4.69 1.72
CA ARG A 36 -11.49 -4.40 1.26
C ARG A 36 -11.96 -3.08 1.85
N VAL A 37 -12.40 -2.17 0.99
CA VAL A 37 -12.94 -0.85 1.34
C VAL A 37 -14.49 -0.88 1.34
N ASP A 38 -15.10 -2.05 1.16
CA ASP A 38 -16.55 -2.24 1.14
C ASP A 38 -17.15 -2.00 2.54
N GLU A 39 -18.24 -1.23 2.63
CA GLU A 39 -18.94 -0.84 3.88
C GLU A 39 -19.32 -2.04 4.77
N GLU A 40 -19.57 -3.21 4.19
CA GLU A 40 -20.05 -4.41 4.89
C GLU A 40 -18.94 -5.29 5.47
N SER A 41 -17.70 -5.15 5.00
CA SER A 41 -16.54 -5.97 5.43
C SER A 41 -15.27 -5.14 5.47
N SER A 42 -15.38 -3.90 5.94
CA SER A 42 -14.26 -2.98 6.01
C SER A 42 -13.33 -3.38 7.16
N GLU A 43 -12.13 -3.88 6.84
CA GLU A 43 -11.03 -3.94 7.81
C GLU A 43 -10.66 -2.51 8.26
N VAL A 44 -10.89 -1.51 7.39
CA VAL A 44 -10.60 -0.09 7.64
C VAL A 44 -11.86 0.68 8.04
N LYS A 45 -11.88 1.22 9.27
CA LYS A 45 -12.97 2.07 9.76
C LYS A 45 -13.10 3.31 8.89
N GLU A 46 -14.34 3.74 8.64
CA GLU A 46 -14.63 4.87 7.75
C GLU A 46 -13.93 6.18 8.20
N ILE A 47 -13.92 6.42 9.51
CA ILE A 47 -13.27 7.59 10.15
C ILE A 47 -11.75 7.59 9.92
N ASP A 48 -11.14 6.41 9.81
CA ASP A 48 -9.70 6.28 9.62
C ASP A 48 -9.31 6.43 8.14
N ARG A 49 -10.26 6.26 7.20
CA ARG A 49 -9.99 6.30 5.75
C ARG A 49 -9.38 7.62 5.31
N GLU A 50 -9.80 8.75 5.88
CA GLU A 50 -9.31 10.08 5.50
C GLU A 50 -7.79 10.23 5.73
N GLY A 51 -7.27 9.67 6.83
CA GLY A 51 -5.84 9.66 7.14
C GLY A 51 -5.09 8.44 6.58
N PHE A 52 -5.78 7.31 6.44
CA PHE A 52 -5.20 6.02 6.04
C PHE A 52 -4.96 5.91 4.53
N LEU A 53 -5.95 6.27 3.70
CA LEU A 53 -5.88 6.13 2.23
C LEU A 53 -4.69 6.88 1.62
N PRO A 54 -4.40 8.15 1.99
CA PRO A 54 -3.28 8.90 1.41
C PRO A 54 -1.93 8.22 1.67
N VAL A 55 -1.74 7.67 2.87
CA VAL A 55 -0.51 6.95 3.25
C VAL A 55 -0.40 5.63 2.49
N LEU A 56 -1.51 4.88 2.40
CA LEU A 56 -1.58 3.65 1.62
C LEU A 56 -1.23 3.89 0.14
N MET A 57 -1.86 4.88 -0.49
CA MET A 57 -1.61 5.23 -1.90
C MET A 57 -0.15 5.65 -2.13
N ARG A 58 0.45 6.40 -1.20
CA ARG A 58 1.87 6.80 -1.28
C ARG A 58 2.81 5.59 -1.26
N ILE A 59 2.55 4.62 -0.39
CA ILE A 59 3.34 3.39 -0.27
C ILE A 59 3.15 2.51 -1.51
N LEU A 60 1.91 2.31 -1.95
CA LEU A 60 1.58 1.55 -3.15
C LEU A 60 2.25 2.13 -4.39
N TYR A 61 2.20 3.45 -4.57
CA TYR A 61 2.85 4.13 -5.67
C TYR A 61 4.36 3.85 -5.69
N GLY A 62 5.02 3.96 -4.53
CA GLY A 62 6.44 3.63 -4.40
C GLY A 62 6.75 2.17 -4.73
N LYS A 63 5.94 1.23 -4.23
CA LYS A 63 6.10 -0.21 -4.52
C LYS A 63 5.89 -0.51 -6.01
N MET A 64 4.86 0.06 -6.63
CA MET A 64 4.57 -0.13 -8.06
C MET A 64 5.68 0.45 -8.94
N HIS A 65 6.18 1.64 -8.61
CA HIS A 65 7.26 2.26 -9.37
C HIS A 65 8.60 1.52 -9.20
N GLY A 66 8.88 1.00 -7.99
CA GLY A 66 10.09 0.20 -7.70
C GLY A 66 10.07 -1.21 -8.29
N LYS A 67 8.90 -1.88 -8.32
CA LYS A 67 8.74 -3.25 -8.88
C LYS A 67 8.50 -3.31 -10.38
N ALA A 68 8.17 -2.19 -11.03
CA ALA A 68 8.12 -2.10 -12.51
C ALA A 68 9.48 -2.43 -13.18
N GLY A 69 10.55 -2.60 -12.40
CA GLY A 69 11.87 -3.02 -12.88
C GLY A 69 12.09 -4.53 -12.99
N ASN A 70 11.44 -5.40 -12.19
CA ASN A 70 11.97 -6.76 -12.00
C ASN A 70 11.05 -7.93 -12.41
N GLU A 71 9.71 -7.83 -12.33
CA GLU A 71 8.85 -9.02 -12.57
C GLU A 71 7.53 -8.76 -13.32
N THR A 72 7.21 -7.51 -13.66
CA THR A 72 6.08 -7.21 -14.57
C THR A 72 6.62 -6.88 -15.96
N ALA A 73 7.20 -7.87 -16.63
CA ALA A 73 7.48 -7.82 -18.06
C ALA A 73 6.17 -7.98 -18.85
N GLY A 74 5.24 -7.04 -18.66
CA GLY A 74 4.31 -6.70 -19.73
C GLY A 74 5.14 -6.04 -20.83
N LYS A 75 5.14 -6.65 -22.03
CA LYS A 75 5.54 -6.03 -23.30
C LYS A 75 5.20 -4.53 -23.30
N GLY A 76 6.18 -3.68 -23.04
CA GLY A 76 5.85 -2.26 -22.82
C GLY A 76 7.04 -1.38 -22.47
N ARG A 77 8.26 -1.74 -22.86
CA ARG A 77 9.35 -0.78 -23.03
C ARG A 77 9.49 -0.40 -24.51
N SER A 78 8.39 0.06 -25.10
CA SER A 78 8.49 0.79 -26.37
C SER A 78 8.87 2.23 -26.04
N ASN A 79 10.15 2.53 -26.22
CA ASN A 79 10.72 3.89 -26.31
C ASN A 79 10.40 4.84 -25.15
N ILE A 80 11.19 4.74 -24.07
CA ILE A 80 11.56 5.95 -23.34
C ILE A 80 12.41 6.79 -24.32
N ARG A 81 11.85 7.93 -24.70
CA ARG A 81 12.30 8.80 -25.79
C ARG A 81 13.71 9.32 -25.52
N ARG A 82 14.60 9.16 -26.50
CA ARG A 82 15.84 9.92 -26.64
C ARG A 82 15.56 11.15 -27.50
#